data_AF-A0A940V1J9-F1
#
_entry.id   AF-A0A940V1J9-F1
#
_cell.length_a   1.000
_cell.length_b   1.000
_cell.length_c   1.000
_cell.angle_alpha   90.00
_cell.angle_beta   90.00
_cell.angle_gamma   90.00
#
_symmetry.space_group_name_H-M   'P 1'
#
loop_
_entity.id
_entity.type
_entity.pdbx_description
1 polymer ?
#
loop_
_entity_poly.entity_id
_entity_poly.type
_entity_poly.pdbx_seq_one_letter_code
_entity_poly.pdbx_strand_id
1 'polypeptide(L)'
;MLFLVFSILIFSAITLLLINKPTTEKTPQYVDGILDLSQWSFEKDGIVRLDGNWSFYFNQFLSHEDFINGVETQPVELKIPSTTSSMKSVKPFQENKFYGTLRLVIKLPENTRTLGLTSDIILTSYRLYINGLYYDEVGTVGTNKEESKACYKKIISYFDPTSNEVELIYHTSDFTAGDCTIVAPSIGLASQISNQSQIGMGRDLFLFGMLLIMGIYHFGLYFMRTKDRAPLYFGVFCILFAIRMLLVGERFLPSHLELDFIVYGKCAYISVFIGFSALCGFLYYTLEGLFAKWFIKWNVGFGILCSIFILGLPYNFLNLVLIVYAVFGFSSLFYAMLCLIKGVLKQYPYALTVFFGFAFLGVTFINDFIYQIRMTNIPSMIPLGIAIFTFTQAYTLSGRFASAFVQAELLSNENSLIMSELKLVNSNLETLVQERTKELQVTLDEMELLSKTDYLTRLPNRRSTLEWITNLIDHQKEFYIGIADLDYFKNVNDRFGHVKGDEILIRISSILKDTVANCGFVGRWGGEEFVIVLEADKIGTIHEKSEEIRTAVANYWHEDIGETITLTMGICQYNSDMDIDIIIAKADKALYEGKQMGRNRCLIAMQETAIPKALVTIYT
;
A
#
# COMPACT_ATOMS: atom_id res chain seq x y z
N MET A 1 -9.98 25.31 4.60
CA MET A 1 -10.28 26.73 4.34
C MET A 1 -9.40 27.66 5.17
N LEU A 2 -9.51 27.65 6.51
CA LEU A 2 -8.73 28.51 7.42
C LEU A 2 -7.21 28.54 7.14
N PHE A 3 -6.57 27.37 6.99
CA PHE A 3 -5.14 27.27 6.67
C PHE A 3 -4.75 28.03 5.38
N LEU A 4 -5.62 28.03 4.39
CA LEU A 4 -5.41 28.66 3.08
C LEU A 4 -5.53 30.19 3.19
N VAL A 5 -6.52 30.67 3.97
CA VAL A 5 -6.66 32.09 4.33
C VAL A 5 -5.46 32.59 5.14
N PHE A 6 -5.01 31.82 6.14
CA PHE A 6 -3.85 32.16 6.96
C PHE A 6 -2.55 32.19 6.15
N SER A 7 -2.36 31.25 5.23
CA SER A 7 -1.25 31.23 4.28
C SER A 7 -1.27 32.46 3.35
N ILE A 8 -2.44 32.84 2.84
CA ILE A 8 -2.62 34.06 2.04
C ILE A 8 -2.31 35.32 2.86
N LEU A 9 -2.77 35.42 4.11
CA LEU A 9 -2.54 36.59 4.96
C LEU A 9 -1.05 36.76 5.32
N ILE A 10 -0.37 35.67 5.72
CA ILE A 10 1.08 35.69 5.95
C ILE A 10 1.82 36.05 4.67
N PHE A 11 1.43 35.48 3.52
CA PHE A 11 2.03 35.79 2.23
C PHE A 11 1.84 37.26 1.84
N SER A 12 0.64 37.81 1.97
CA SER A 12 0.35 39.23 1.71
C SER A 12 1.16 40.14 2.64
N ALA A 13 1.32 39.79 3.91
CA ALA A 13 2.16 40.53 4.85
C ALA A 13 3.65 40.48 4.48
N ILE A 14 4.20 39.30 4.17
CA ILE A 14 5.59 39.14 3.70
C ILE A 14 5.82 39.89 2.38
N THR A 15 4.85 39.85 1.46
CA THR A 15 4.95 40.52 0.16
C THR A 15 4.85 42.03 0.29
N LEU A 16 3.96 42.55 1.15
CA LEU A 16 3.97 43.96 1.52
C LEU A 16 5.32 44.35 2.14
N LEU A 17 5.86 43.56 3.07
CA LEU A 17 7.16 43.85 3.70
C LEU A 17 8.33 43.84 2.70
N LEU A 18 8.29 42.99 1.67
CA LEU A 18 9.29 42.95 0.59
C LEU A 18 9.13 44.11 -0.41
N ILE A 19 7.90 44.55 -0.68
CA ILE A 19 7.58 45.68 -1.57
C ILE A 19 7.80 47.04 -0.86
N ASN A 20 7.56 47.14 0.45
CA ASN A 20 7.75 48.36 1.25
C ASN A 20 9.21 48.69 1.59
N LYS A 21 10.19 48.04 0.97
CA LYS A 21 11.54 48.65 0.95
C LYS A 21 11.43 49.96 0.16
N PRO A 22 11.80 51.12 0.74
CA PRO A 22 11.72 52.37 0.02
C PRO A 22 12.58 52.26 -1.24
N THR A 23 11.94 52.32 -2.41
CA THR A 23 12.64 52.57 -3.66
C THR A 23 13.23 53.96 -3.56
N THR A 24 14.54 54.07 -3.57
CA THR A 24 15.21 55.36 -3.71
C THR A 24 14.74 56.02 -5.00
N GLU A 25 14.03 57.13 -4.90
CA GLU A 25 13.64 57.94 -6.06
C GLU A 25 14.89 58.53 -6.76
N LYS A 26 15.98 58.68 -6.01
CA LYS A 26 17.31 58.95 -6.57
C LYS A 26 17.81 57.76 -7.37
N THR A 27 18.21 58.03 -8.60
CA THR A 27 19.01 57.12 -9.44
C THR A 27 20.44 57.66 -9.54
N PRO A 28 21.47 56.79 -9.54
CA PRO A 28 22.85 57.20 -9.82
C PRO A 28 22.96 57.89 -11.18
N GLN A 29 23.71 58.99 -11.26
CA GLN A 29 23.89 59.74 -12.51
C GLN A 29 25.24 59.41 -13.14
N TYR A 30 25.24 59.20 -14.46
CA TYR A 30 26.48 59.14 -15.25
C TYR A 30 26.74 60.51 -15.85
N VAL A 31 27.92 61.06 -15.58
CA VAL A 31 28.40 62.34 -16.11
C VAL A 31 29.81 62.10 -16.62
N ASP A 32 30.04 62.35 -17.91
CA ASP A 32 31.36 62.27 -18.56
C ASP A 32 32.15 60.97 -18.31
N GLY A 33 31.45 59.83 -18.27
CA GLY A 33 32.05 58.50 -18.04
C GLY A 33 32.32 58.16 -16.57
N ILE A 34 31.96 59.05 -15.64
CA ILE A 34 32.06 58.89 -14.19
C ILE A 34 30.66 58.63 -13.62
N LEU A 35 30.56 57.70 -12.66
CA LEU A 35 29.35 57.49 -11.87
C LEU A 35 29.34 58.46 -10.68
N ASP A 36 28.51 59.50 -10.72
CA ASP A 36 28.42 60.48 -9.64
C ASP A 36 27.45 60.02 -8.54
N LEU A 37 28.03 59.68 -7.39
CA LEU A 37 27.35 59.36 -6.13
C LEU A 37 27.61 60.44 -5.06
N SER A 38 28.15 61.61 -5.40
CA SER A 38 28.49 62.67 -4.42
C SER A 38 27.28 63.19 -3.62
N GLN A 39 26.08 63.04 -4.18
CA GLN A 39 24.80 63.40 -3.55
C GLN A 39 24.05 62.20 -2.92
N TRP A 40 24.70 61.02 -2.84
CA TRP A 40 24.15 59.80 -2.26
C TRP A 40 24.44 59.74 -0.75
N SER A 41 23.48 59.31 0.07
CA SER A 41 23.73 59.00 1.48
C SER A 41 23.55 57.50 1.69
N PHE A 42 24.64 56.74 1.80
CA PHE A 42 24.55 55.29 1.96
C PHE A 42 23.73 54.88 3.21
N GLU A 43 23.70 55.69 4.27
CA GLU A 43 22.86 55.44 5.45
C GLU A 43 21.35 55.54 5.18
N LYS A 44 20.92 56.42 4.27
CA LYS A 44 19.50 56.71 3.97
C LYS A 44 19.03 56.03 2.69
N ASP A 45 19.81 56.21 1.64
CA ASP A 45 19.55 55.75 0.28
C ASP A 45 20.02 54.29 0.09
N GLY A 46 20.97 53.80 0.91
CA GLY A 46 21.34 52.38 0.95
C GLY A 46 22.36 51.96 -0.12
N ILE A 47 22.32 50.67 -0.47
CA ILE A 47 23.26 50.01 -1.38
C ILE A 47 22.96 50.41 -2.84
N VAL A 48 23.99 50.84 -3.56
CA VAL A 48 23.95 51.20 -4.98
C VAL A 48 24.38 50.02 -5.83
N ARG A 49 23.63 49.70 -6.89
CA ARG A 49 24.11 48.86 -7.98
C ARG A 49 24.83 49.72 -9.00
N LEU A 50 26.03 49.32 -9.42
CA LEU A 50 26.86 50.03 -10.40
C LEU A 50 26.41 49.77 -11.85
N ASP A 51 25.09 49.80 -12.07
CA ASP A 51 24.45 49.66 -13.38
C ASP A 51 24.76 50.91 -14.23
N GLY A 52 25.01 50.78 -15.52
CA GLY A 52 25.26 51.87 -16.48
C GLY A 52 26.45 51.61 -17.41
N ASN A 53 27.10 52.67 -17.91
CA ASN A 53 28.17 52.55 -18.90
C ASN A 53 29.55 52.41 -18.24
N TRP A 54 30.29 51.37 -18.61
CA TRP A 54 31.66 51.11 -18.18
C TRP A 54 32.61 51.14 -19.39
N SER A 55 33.87 51.49 -19.17
CA SER A 55 34.91 51.47 -20.22
C SER A 55 35.55 50.08 -20.32
N PHE A 56 35.67 49.50 -21.51
CA PHE A 56 36.37 48.23 -21.73
C PHE A 56 37.50 48.35 -22.74
N TYR A 57 38.67 47.84 -22.38
CA TYR A 57 39.91 47.86 -23.16
C TYR A 57 40.28 46.41 -23.53
N PHE A 58 40.11 46.04 -24.80
CA PHE A 58 40.33 44.67 -25.27
C PHE A 58 41.80 44.32 -25.42
N ASN A 59 42.14 43.08 -25.07
CA ASN A 59 43.46 42.47 -25.18
C ASN A 59 44.58 43.27 -24.47
N GLN A 60 44.21 44.00 -23.41
CA GLN A 60 45.10 44.86 -22.63
C GLN A 60 44.76 44.74 -21.14
N PHE A 61 45.78 44.55 -20.30
CA PHE A 61 45.66 44.69 -18.84
C PHE A 61 46.29 46.02 -18.44
N LEU A 62 45.49 47.08 -18.50
CA LEU A 62 45.87 48.44 -18.11
C LEU A 62 45.74 48.60 -16.59
N SER A 63 46.76 49.19 -15.97
CA SER A 63 46.85 49.53 -14.54
C SER A 63 46.39 50.97 -14.27
N HIS A 64 46.31 51.34 -12.98
CA HIS A 64 46.03 52.71 -12.56
C HIS A 64 47.06 53.72 -13.09
N GLU A 65 48.35 53.35 -13.09
CA GLU A 65 49.44 54.20 -13.58
C GLU A 65 49.33 54.46 -15.09
N ASP A 66 48.91 53.45 -15.87
CA ASP A 66 48.70 53.61 -17.31
C ASP A 66 47.64 54.69 -17.59
N PHE A 67 46.53 54.70 -16.85
CA PHE A 67 45.48 55.71 -17.00
C PHE A 67 45.93 57.12 -16.56
N ILE A 68 46.78 57.25 -15.54
CA ILE A 68 47.39 58.53 -15.15
C ILE A 68 48.34 59.04 -16.25
N ASN A 69 49.13 58.13 -16.84
CA ASN A 69 50.10 58.46 -17.88
C ASN A 69 49.48 58.72 -19.26
N GLY A 70 48.16 58.48 -19.42
CA GLY A 70 47.40 58.83 -20.62
C GLY A 70 47.51 57.83 -21.76
N VAL A 71 46.91 56.63 -21.59
CA VAL A 71 46.86 55.60 -22.64
C VAL A 71 46.14 56.11 -23.90
N GLU A 72 46.77 56.01 -25.07
CA GLU A 72 46.19 56.40 -26.39
C GLU A 72 45.07 55.46 -26.89
N THR A 73 44.69 54.44 -26.12
CA THR A 73 43.77 53.39 -26.55
C THR A 73 42.31 53.79 -26.35
N GLN A 74 41.49 53.74 -27.41
CA GLN A 74 40.06 54.02 -27.29
C GLN A 74 39.31 52.87 -26.58
N PRO A 75 38.60 53.12 -25.46
CA PRO A 75 37.73 52.14 -24.85
C PRO A 75 36.48 51.89 -25.72
N VAL A 76 35.88 50.72 -25.54
CA VAL A 76 34.49 50.47 -25.93
C VAL A 76 33.59 50.66 -24.71
N GLU A 77 32.59 51.51 -24.82
CA GLU A 77 31.56 51.62 -23.77
C GLU A 77 30.69 50.35 -23.74
N LEU A 78 30.61 49.74 -22.56
CA LEU A 78 29.75 48.60 -22.29
C LEU A 78 28.69 48.97 -21.27
N LYS A 79 27.42 48.80 -21.66
CA LYS A 79 26.29 48.96 -20.75
C LYS A 79 26.14 47.69 -19.89
N ILE A 80 26.38 47.82 -18.60
CA ILE A 80 26.30 46.76 -17.58
C ILE A 80 25.07 47.02 -16.69
N PRO A 81 24.33 46.00 -16.21
CA PRO A 81 24.50 44.58 -16.49
C PRO A 81 24.16 44.24 -17.95
N SER A 82 24.89 43.28 -18.49
CA SER A 82 24.77 42.81 -19.86
C SER A 82 24.57 41.30 -19.91
N THR A 83 23.83 40.84 -20.92
CA THR A 83 23.65 39.41 -21.19
C THR A 83 24.62 38.96 -22.28
N THR A 84 24.96 37.67 -22.30
CA THR A 84 25.70 37.07 -23.42
C THR A 84 25.12 37.42 -24.79
N SER A 85 23.78 37.49 -24.93
CA SER A 85 23.12 37.87 -26.18
C SER A 85 23.32 39.33 -26.58
N SER A 86 23.29 40.27 -25.63
CA SER A 86 23.57 41.68 -25.95
C SER A 86 25.06 41.89 -26.25
N MET A 87 25.94 41.21 -25.52
CA MET A 87 27.39 41.35 -25.65
C MET A 87 27.92 40.83 -26.99
N LYS A 88 27.36 39.75 -27.53
CA LYS A 88 27.73 39.21 -28.85
C LYS A 88 27.40 40.13 -30.04
N SER A 89 26.70 41.25 -29.84
CA SER A 89 26.57 42.29 -30.86
C SER A 89 27.86 43.13 -31.02
N VAL A 90 28.71 43.16 -29.99
CA VAL A 90 29.94 43.95 -29.92
C VAL A 90 31.10 43.11 -30.47
N LYS A 91 31.76 43.59 -31.54
CA LYS A 91 32.71 42.81 -32.37
C LYS A 91 33.68 41.89 -31.58
N PRO A 92 34.47 42.36 -30.61
CA PRO A 92 35.48 41.51 -29.98
C PRO A 92 34.88 40.42 -29.06
N PHE A 93 33.65 40.59 -28.57
CA PHE A 93 32.93 39.54 -27.84
C PHE A 93 32.37 38.43 -28.76
N GLN A 94 32.36 38.62 -30.09
CA GLN A 94 31.88 37.60 -31.05
C GLN A 94 32.80 36.37 -31.09
N GLU A 95 34.09 36.55 -30.80
CA GLU A 95 35.10 35.48 -30.88
C GLU A 95 35.07 34.53 -29.66
N ASN A 96 34.34 34.88 -28.60
CA ASN A 96 34.20 34.12 -27.34
C ASN A 96 35.55 33.80 -26.65
N LYS A 97 36.61 34.55 -26.98
CA LYS A 97 37.96 34.41 -26.47
C LYS A 97 38.59 35.79 -26.40
N PHE A 98 38.72 36.34 -25.22
CA PHE A 98 39.32 37.65 -25.01
C PHE A 98 39.75 37.81 -23.56
N TYR A 99 40.67 38.74 -23.36
CA TYR A 99 40.98 39.32 -22.06
C TYR A 99 40.91 40.84 -22.17
N GLY A 100 40.87 41.55 -21.04
CA GLY A 100 40.85 43.01 -21.07
C GLY A 100 40.60 43.67 -19.72
N THR A 101 40.85 44.98 -19.67
CA THR A 101 40.51 45.85 -18.54
C THR A 101 39.10 46.39 -18.68
N LEU A 102 38.26 46.12 -17.69
CA LEU A 102 36.96 46.77 -17.47
C LEU A 102 37.14 47.83 -16.36
N ARG A 103 36.80 49.09 -16.65
CA ARG A 103 37.05 50.26 -15.78
C ARG A 103 35.76 51.05 -15.51
N LEU A 104 35.58 51.49 -14.27
CA LEU A 104 34.63 52.51 -13.86
C LEU A 104 35.28 53.47 -12.86
N VAL A 105 35.02 54.77 -12.99
CA VAL A 105 35.35 55.77 -11.95
C VAL A 105 34.06 56.16 -11.24
N ILE A 106 34.10 56.19 -9.91
CA ILE A 106 32.98 56.51 -9.04
C ILE A 106 33.36 57.74 -8.21
N LYS A 107 32.49 58.75 -8.21
CA LYS A 107 32.65 59.93 -7.35
C LYS A 107 31.78 59.77 -6.11
N LEU A 108 32.41 59.62 -4.95
CA LEU A 108 31.78 59.39 -3.66
C LEU A 108 31.47 60.71 -2.92
N PRO A 109 30.58 60.66 -1.90
CA PRO A 109 30.41 61.74 -0.93
C PRO A 109 31.70 62.00 -0.11
N GLU A 110 31.85 63.23 0.37
CA GLU A 110 32.91 63.56 1.34
C GLU A 110 32.80 62.74 2.62
N ASN A 111 33.96 62.35 3.18
CA ASN A 111 34.06 61.59 4.44
C ASN A 111 33.29 60.25 4.44
N THR A 112 33.18 59.61 3.27
CA THR A 112 32.58 58.27 3.15
C THR A 112 33.35 57.24 3.99
N ARG A 113 32.63 56.44 4.78
CA ARG A 113 33.19 55.39 5.65
C ARG A 113 33.58 54.15 4.84
N THR A 114 34.20 53.16 5.50
CA THR A 114 34.53 51.84 4.92
C THR A 114 33.38 51.28 4.08
N LEU A 115 33.65 51.07 2.80
CA LEU A 115 32.71 50.53 1.84
C LEU A 115 32.93 49.02 1.67
N GLY A 116 31.86 48.32 1.34
CA GLY A 116 31.90 46.97 0.78
C GLY A 116 31.50 47.02 -0.70
N LEU A 117 32.17 46.20 -1.51
CA LEU A 117 31.88 45.98 -2.92
C LEU A 117 31.58 44.50 -3.13
N THR A 118 30.38 44.16 -3.62
CA THR A 118 30.03 42.77 -3.99
C THR A 118 30.22 42.56 -5.48
N SER A 119 31.01 41.56 -5.85
CA SER A 119 31.22 41.20 -7.25
C SER A 119 30.64 39.81 -7.53
N ASP A 120 29.50 39.79 -8.23
CA ASP A 120 28.67 38.59 -8.43
C ASP A 120 29.09 37.75 -9.64
N ILE A 121 29.13 38.33 -10.85
CA ILE A 121 29.59 37.68 -12.09
C ILE A 121 30.23 38.77 -12.95
N ILE A 122 31.56 38.76 -13.07
CA ILE A 122 32.31 39.62 -14.00
C ILE A 122 33.06 38.69 -14.94
N LEU A 123 32.35 38.23 -15.99
CA LEU A 123 32.83 37.17 -16.89
C LEU A 123 33.22 35.89 -16.11
N THR A 124 34.01 35.00 -16.70
CA THR A 124 34.40 33.72 -16.10
C THR A 124 35.63 33.79 -15.19
N SER A 125 36.43 34.86 -15.28
CA SER A 125 37.56 35.10 -14.37
C SER A 125 37.94 36.58 -14.32
N TYR A 126 38.35 37.08 -13.14
CA TYR A 126 38.80 38.46 -12.97
C TYR A 126 39.71 38.69 -11.76
N ARG A 127 40.55 39.73 -11.82
CA ARG A 127 41.27 40.36 -10.69
C ARG A 127 40.70 41.76 -10.47
N LEU A 128 40.43 42.11 -9.21
CA LEU A 128 39.92 43.41 -8.81
C LEU A 128 41.04 44.29 -8.24
N TYR A 129 41.16 45.49 -8.79
CA TYR A 129 41.97 46.58 -8.27
C TYR A 129 41.07 47.79 -7.95
N ILE A 130 41.35 48.46 -6.83
CA ILE A 130 40.67 49.69 -6.41
C ILE A 130 41.76 50.73 -6.14
N ASN A 131 41.72 51.87 -6.84
CA ASN A 131 42.76 52.91 -6.79
C ASN A 131 44.19 52.33 -6.97
N GLY A 132 44.36 51.40 -7.92
CA GLY A 132 45.62 50.70 -8.20
C GLY A 132 46.03 49.60 -7.21
N LEU A 133 45.42 49.52 -6.02
CA LEU A 133 45.69 48.46 -5.05
C LEU A 133 44.93 47.18 -5.43
N TYR A 134 45.60 46.02 -5.34
CA TYR A 134 44.99 44.70 -5.56
C TYR A 134 44.13 44.27 -4.37
N TYR A 135 42.93 43.76 -4.62
CA TYR A 135 41.98 43.30 -3.59
C TYR A 135 41.68 41.81 -3.62
N ASP A 136 41.35 41.24 -4.79
CA ASP A 136 40.86 39.85 -4.89
C ASP A 136 40.97 39.29 -6.32
N GLU A 137 40.91 37.96 -6.46
CA GLU A 137 40.88 37.24 -7.73
C GLU A 137 39.83 36.12 -7.71
N VAL A 138 39.00 36.07 -8.74
CA VAL A 138 38.06 34.98 -9.00
C VAL A 138 38.52 34.19 -10.22
N GLY A 139 38.85 32.92 -9.99
CA GLY A 139 39.42 32.05 -11.02
C GLY A 139 40.92 32.26 -11.17
N THR A 140 41.40 32.25 -12.40
CA THR A 140 42.75 32.69 -12.74
C THR A 140 42.68 33.51 -14.01
N VAL A 141 43.15 34.76 -13.96
CA VAL A 141 43.18 35.65 -15.13
C VAL A 141 44.44 35.39 -15.96
N GLY A 142 44.24 35.16 -17.25
CA GLY A 142 45.28 34.84 -18.22
C GLY A 142 45.08 35.55 -19.55
N THR A 143 46.13 35.58 -20.38
CA THR A 143 46.09 36.13 -21.74
C THR A 143 45.62 35.11 -22.78
N ASN A 144 45.55 33.84 -22.40
CA ASN A 144 45.16 32.72 -23.23
C ASN A 144 44.42 31.64 -22.41
N LYS A 145 43.98 30.59 -23.09
CA LYS A 145 43.17 29.50 -22.51
C LYS A 145 43.93 28.61 -21.51
N GLU A 146 45.25 28.51 -21.61
CA GLU A 146 46.04 27.64 -20.72
C GLU A 146 46.35 28.34 -19.39
N GLU A 147 46.54 29.67 -19.43
CA GLU A 147 46.69 30.53 -18.25
C GLU A 147 45.37 30.81 -17.51
N SER A 148 44.25 30.85 -18.23
CA SER A 148 42.95 31.27 -17.68
C SER A 148 42.14 30.10 -17.11
N LYS A 149 41.67 30.24 -15.86
CA LYS A 149 40.82 29.25 -15.17
C LYS A 149 39.50 29.89 -14.76
N ALA A 150 38.39 29.38 -15.31
CA ALA A 150 37.05 29.86 -14.98
C ALA A 150 36.62 29.52 -13.55
N CYS A 151 35.93 30.44 -12.88
CA CYS A 151 35.29 30.23 -11.58
C CYS A 151 34.09 31.17 -11.40
N TYR A 152 32.98 30.67 -10.85
CA TYR A 152 31.86 31.51 -10.40
C TYR A 152 31.80 31.53 -8.88
N LYS A 153 32.59 32.43 -8.30
CA LYS A 153 32.57 32.78 -6.86
C LYS A 153 32.02 34.19 -6.69
N LYS A 154 31.14 34.37 -5.71
CA LYS A 154 30.75 35.69 -5.22
C LYS A 154 31.77 36.12 -4.18
N ILE A 155 32.33 37.31 -4.31
CA ILE A 155 33.29 37.88 -3.35
C ILE A 155 32.78 39.21 -2.81
N ILE A 156 33.33 39.61 -1.66
CA ILE A 156 33.07 40.88 -1.03
C ILE A 156 34.42 41.50 -0.66
N SER A 157 34.75 42.61 -1.29
CA SER A 157 35.96 43.37 -1.00
C SER A 157 35.61 44.58 -0.15
N TYR A 158 36.33 44.80 0.94
CA TYR A 158 36.14 45.94 1.83
C TYR A 158 37.30 46.91 1.69
N PHE A 159 37.01 48.21 1.60
CA PHE A 159 38.03 49.25 1.44
C PHE A 159 37.62 50.56 2.11
N ASP A 160 38.62 51.32 2.54
CA ASP A 160 38.46 52.69 3.02
C ASP A 160 38.79 53.66 1.86
N PRO A 161 37.84 54.49 1.42
CA PRO A 161 38.09 55.43 0.32
C PRO A 161 39.03 56.53 0.78
N THR A 162 40.24 56.56 0.22
CA THR A 162 41.28 57.58 0.46
C THR A 162 40.99 58.92 -0.22
N SER A 163 40.02 58.94 -1.13
CA SER A 163 39.68 60.05 -2.01
C SER A 163 38.19 60.01 -2.34
N ASN A 164 37.62 61.17 -2.68
CA ASN A 164 36.24 61.26 -3.17
C ASN A 164 36.08 60.68 -4.59
N GLU A 165 37.16 60.32 -5.27
CA GLU A 165 37.12 59.55 -6.51
C GLU A 165 37.73 58.17 -6.25
N VAL A 166 37.01 57.14 -6.70
CA VAL A 166 37.41 55.73 -6.59
C VAL A 166 37.36 55.10 -7.97
N GLU A 167 38.50 54.62 -8.43
CA GLU A 167 38.63 53.86 -9.66
C GLU A 167 38.53 52.37 -9.37
N LEU A 168 37.61 51.69 -10.06
CA LEU A 168 37.51 50.24 -10.11
C LEU A 168 38.10 49.74 -11.43
N ILE A 169 39.13 48.90 -11.34
CA ILE A 169 39.72 48.17 -12.46
C ILE A 169 39.50 46.68 -12.25
N TYR A 170 38.88 46.04 -13.23
CA TYR A 170 38.79 44.59 -13.34
C TYR A 170 39.67 44.14 -14.51
N HIS A 171 40.75 43.41 -14.25
CA HIS A 171 41.43 42.64 -15.29
C HIS A 171 40.64 41.35 -15.47
N THR A 172 40.15 41.07 -16.67
CA THR A 172 39.18 40.00 -16.92
C THR A 172 39.63 39.07 -18.05
N SER A 173 39.18 37.81 -18.03
CA SER A 173 39.34 36.88 -19.15
C SER A 173 38.18 35.89 -19.27
N ASP A 174 37.77 35.57 -20.51
CA ASP A 174 36.97 34.37 -20.83
C ASP A 174 37.54 33.68 -22.08
N PHE A 175 37.91 32.41 -21.90
CA PHE A 175 38.37 31.50 -22.97
C PHE A 175 37.63 30.15 -22.95
N THR A 176 36.57 30.06 -22.15
CA THR A 176 36.06 28.79 -21.59
C THR A 176 34.59 28.54 -21.89
N ALA A 177 33.77 29.60 -21.97
CA ALA A 177 32.32 29.44 -21.92
C ALA A 177 31.57 30.15 -23.06
N GLY A 178 32.10 31.27 -23.58
CA GLY A 178 31.30 32.16 -24.43
C GLY A 178 30.07 32.70 -23.69
N ASP A 179 30.16 32.76 -22.36
CA ASP A 179 29.18 33.30 -21.42
C ASP A 179 29.69 34.68 -21.01
N CYS A 180 29.52 35.64 -21.91
CA CYS A 180 30.00 37.01 -21.76
C CYS A 180 29.07 37.84 -20.85
N THR A 181 28.41 37.20 -19.87
CA THR A 181 27.46 37.84 -18.97
C THR A 181 28.21 38.65 -17.92
N ILE A 182 27.86 39.92 -17.76
CA ILE A 182 28.43 40.79 -16.73
C ILE A 182 27.29 41.35 -15.87
N VAL A 183 27.38 41.12 -14.56
CA VAL A 183 26.46 41.64 -13.55
C VAL A 183 27.15 42.80 -12.85
N ALA A 184 26.50 43.96 -12.81
CA ALA A 184 27.02 45.12 -12.10
C ALA A 184 27.37 44.76 -10.65
N PRO A 185 28.57 45.12 -10.16
CA PRO A 185 28.86 45.06 -8.74
C PRO A 185 27.91 45.97 -7.95
N SER A 186 27.79 45.73 -6.65
CA SER A 186 27.04 46.61 -5.75
C SER A 186 27.95 47.19 -4.67
N ILE A 187 27.79 48.49 -4.39
CA ILE A 187 28.60 49.22 -3.41
C ILE A 187 27.70 49.79 -2.30
N GLY A 188 28.17 49.76 -1.06
CA GLY A 188 27.48 50.32 0.09
C GLY A 188 28.37 50.30 1.33
N LEU A 189 27.84 50.68 2.49
CA LEU A 189 28.61 50.56 3.74
C LEU A 189 28.98 49.10 3.98
N ALA A 190 30.18 48.84 4.49
CA ALA A 190 30.67 47.48 4.75
C ALA A 190 29.68 46.62 5.57
N SER A 191 29.01 47.23 6.55
CA SER A 191 27.97 46.59 7.37
C SER A 191 26.69 46.24 6.60
N GLN A 192 26.25 47.08 5.66
CA GLN A 192 25.06 46.82 4.83
C GLN A 192 25.31 45.64 3.89
N ILE A 193 26.47 45.65 3.24
CA ILE A 193 26.91 44.62 2.29
C ILE A 193 27.10 43.27 2.98
N SER A 194 27.79 43.27 4.14
CA SER A 194 27.96 42.07 4.97
C SER A 194 26.62 41.49 5.42
N ASN A 195 25.71 42.34 5.94
CA ASN A 195 24.39 41.92 6.40
C ASN A 195 23.52 41.36 5.25
N GLN A 196 23.56 41.98 4.05
CA GLN A 196 22.85 41.46 2.88
C GLN A 196 23.34 40.04 2.52
N SER A 197 24.66 39.82 2.53
CA SER A 197 25.24 38.50 2.24
C SER A 197 24.88 37.46 3.31
N GLN A 198 24.92 37.84 4.59
CA GLN A 198 24.54 36.95 5.70
C GLN A 198 23.06 36.56 5.65
N ILE A 199 22.16 37.51 5.33
CA ILE A 199 20.73 37.24 5.14
C ILE A 199 20.50 36.31 3.93
N GLY A 200 21.19 36.55 2.81
CA GLY A 200 21.11 35.70 1.62
C GLY A 200 21.54 34.25 1.92
N MET A 201 22.69 34.10 2.57
CA MET A 201 23.25 32.79 2.91
C MET A 201 22.40 32.06 3.97
N GLY A 202 21.88 32.80 4.97
CA GLY A 202 20.96 32.27 5.97
C GLY A 202 19.64 31.77 5.36
N ARG A 203 19.07 32.52 4.40
CA ARG A 203 17.88 32.09 3.63
C ARG A 203 18.16 30.79 2.86
N ASP A 204 19.28 30.72 2.16
CA ASP A 204 19.60 29.58 1.30
C ASP A 204 19.91 28.32 2.12
N LEU A 205 20.61 28.44 3.25
CA LEU A 205 20.86 27.34 4.20
C LEU A 205 19.57 26.88 4.92
N PHE A 206 18.68 27.81 5.30
CA PHE A 206 17.38 27.48 5.90
C PHE A 206 16.52 26.65 4.93
N LEU A 207 16.45 27.07 3.67
CA LEU A 207 15.68 26.36 2.65
C LEU A 207 16.32 25.04 2.22
N PHE A 208 17.65 24.97 2.16
CA PHE A 208 18.37 23.70 2.03
C PHE A 208 17.98 22.72 3.14
N GLY A 209 18.02 23.15 4.41
CA GLY A 209 17.65 22.31 5.55
C GLY A 209 16.19 21.85 5.50
N MET A 210 15.25 22.76 5.23
CA MET A 210 13.83 22.45 5.08
C MET A 210 13.59 21.41 3.97
N LEU A 211 14.19 21.60 2.80
CA LEU A 211 14.01 20.70 1.65
C LEU A 211 14.73 19.36 1.84
N LEU A 212 15.89 19.34 2.48
CA LEU A 212 16.60 18.11 2.83
C LEU A 212 15.75 17.24 3.75
N ILE A 213 15.22 17.81 4.84
CA ILE A 213 14.34 17.11 5.79
C ILE A 213 13.07 16.61 5.09
N MET A 214 12.41 17.47 4.31
CA MET A 214 11.21 17.09 3.56
C MET A 214 11.48 16.01 2.51
N GLY A 215 12.65 16.03 1.86
CA GLY A 215 13.10 15.00 0.94
C GLY A 215 13.26 13.65 1.62
N ILE A 216 14.05 13.60 2.71
CA ILE A 216 14.28 12.38 3.50
C ILE A 216 12.96 11.82 4.04
N TYR A 217 12.09 12.67 4.58
CA TYR A 217 10.76 12.28 5.07
C TYR A 217 9.91 11.59 3.98
N HIS A 218 9.88 12.15 2.76
CA HIS A 218 9.11 11.57 1.65
C HIS A 218 9.74 10.28 1.09
N PHE A 219 11.07 10.12 1.13
CA PHE A 219 11.70 8.82 0.87
C PHE A 219 11.30 7.78 1.93
N GLY A 220 11.26 8.14 3.22
CA GLY A 220 10.75 7.28 4.29
C GLY A 220 9.33 6.80 4.02
N LEU A 221 8.41 7.71 3.68
CA LEU A 221 7.03 7.38 3.31
C LEU A 221 6.96 6.46 2.08
N TYR A 222 7.81 6.68 1.06
CA TYR A 222 7.88 5.80 -0.11
C TYR A 222 8.31 4.38 0.27
N PHE A 223 9.35 4.22 1.10
CA PHE A 223 9.80 2.90 1.54
C PHE A 223 8.77 2.18 2.42
N MET A 224 8.00 2.90 3.24
CA MET A 224 6.87 2.34 3.99
C MET A 224 5.70 1.90 3.09
N ARG A 225 5.50 2.53 1.92
CA ARG A 225 4.41 2.22 0.99
C ARG A 225 4.81 2.39 -0.47
N THR A 226 5.62 1.47 -0.98
CA THR A 226 6.17 1.51 -2.36
C THR A 226 5.13 1.52 -3.48
N LYS A 227 3.87 1.17 -3.17
CA LYS A 227 2.71 1.30 -4.08
C LYS A 227 2.33 2.76 -4.36
N ASP A 228 2.50 3.69 -3.42
CA ASP A 228 2.28 5.11 -3.66
C ASP A 228 3.58 5.74 -4.18
N ARG A 229 3.58 6.19 -5.44
CA ARG A 229 4.76 6.78 -6.08
C ARG A 229 4.89 8.28 -5.84
N ALA A 230 3.84 8.99 -5.39
CA ALA A 230 3.91 10.43 -5.22
C ALA A 230 5.02 10.89 -4.25
N PRO A 231 5.25 10.23 -3.09
CA PRO A 231 6.36 10.59 -2.20
C PRO A 231 7.75 10.42 -2.83
N LEU A 232 7.97 9.41 -3.67
CA LEU A 232 9.24 9.23 -4.38
C LEU A 232 9.57 10.45 -5.25
N TYR A 233 8.61 10.87 -6.07
CA TYR A 233 8.78 12.01 -6.98
C TYR A 233 8.94 13.33 -6.22
N PHE A 234 8.19 13.53 -5.14
CA PHE A 234 8.35 14.73 -4.30
C PHE A 234 9.69 14.73 -3.55
N GLY A 235 10.14 13.58 -3.04
CA GLY A 235 11.43 13.42 -2.38
C GLY A 235 12.61 13.76 -3.31
N VAL A 236 12.58 13.26 -4.55
CA VAL A 236 13.57 13.61 -5.59
C VAL A 236 13.54 15.11 -5.90
N PHE A 237 12.36 15.71 -6.07
CA PHE A 237 12.21 17.17 -6.26
C PHE A 237 12.86 17.94 -5.10
N CYS A 238 12.53 17.62 -3.85
CA CYS A 238 13.06 18.30 -2.67
C CYS A 238 14.59 18.18 -2.57
N ILE A 239 15.17 16.98 -2.73
CA ILE A 239 16.64 16.79 -2.65
C ILE A 239 17.36 17.55 -3.77
N LEU A 240 16.87 17.50 -5.01
CA LEU A 240 17.51 18.21 -6.13
C LEU A 240 17.43 19.72 -5.96
N PHE A 241 16.31 20.26 -5.48
CA PHE A 241 16.20 21.68 -5.19
C PHE A 241 16.99 22.10 -3.94
N ALA A 242 17.13 21.26 -2.92
CA ALA A 242 18.01 21.51 -1.78
C ALA A 242 19.46 21.68 -2.27
N ILE A 243 19.99 20.71 -3.02
CA ILE A 243 21.34 20.79 -3.61
C ILE A 243 21.47 22.02 -4.50
N ARG A 244 20.45 22.34 -5.31
CA ARG A 244 20.42 23.53 -6.18
C ARG A 244 20.55 24.84 -5.40
N MET A 245 19.93 24.98 -4.23
CA MET A 245 20.05 26.19 -3.41
C MET A 245 21.52 26.47 -3.06
N LEU A 246 22.26 25.44 -2.65
CA LEU A 246 23.69 25.56 -2.31
C LEU A 246 24.59 25.82 -3.54
N LEU A 247 24.20 25.33 -4.72
CA LEU A 247 24.92 25.56 -5.97
C LEU A 247 24.71 26.98 -6.50
N VAL A 248 23.45 27.45 -6.62
CA VAL A 248 23.10 28.58 -7.50
C VAL A 248 22.79 29.88 -6.77
N GLY A 249 22.39 29.84 -5.48
CA GLY A 249 22.01 31.02 -4.70
C GLY A 249 23.20 31.93 -4.35
N GLU A 250 23.54 32.08 -3.07
CA GLU A 250 24.81 32.71 -2.65
C GLU A 250 26.07 31.85 -2.98
N ARG A 251 25.94 30.82 -3.83
CA ARG A 251 27.00 29.89 -4.26
C ARG A 251 27.80 29.32 -3.09
N PHE A 252 27.09 28.84 -2.07
CA PHE A 252 27.68 28.28 -0.87
C PHE A 252 28.62 27.10 -1.16
N LEU A 253 28.26 26.20 -2.07
CA LEU A 253 29.13 25.09 -2.46
C LEU A 253 30.41 25.56 -3.20
N PRO A 254 30.34 26.33 -4.31
CA PRO A 254 31.55 26.84 -4.99
C PRO A 254 32.46 27.75 -4.15
N SER A 255 31.95 28.38 -3.09
CA SER A 255 32.76 29.23 -2.21
C SER A 255 33.54 28.45 -1.15
N HIS A 256 33.14 27.20 -0.85
CA HIS A 256 33.76 26.36 0.20
C HIS A 256 34.39 25.07 -0.35
N LEU A 257 34.06 24.64 -1.57
CA LEU A 257 34.63 23.48 -2.25
C LEU A 257 35.19 23.90 -3.61
N GLU A 258 36.39 23.42 -3.94
CA GLU A 258 37.01 23.59 -5.25
C GLU A 258 36.33 22.69 -6.30
N LEU A 259 35.13 23.09 -6.71
CA LEU A 259 34.39 22.44 -7.79
C LEU A 259 34.87 22.99 -9.15
N ASP A 260 35.15 22.09 -10.09
CA ASP A 260 35.37 22.47 -11.48
C ASP A 260 34.16 23.22 -12.06
N PHE A 261 34.42 24.31 -12.77
CA PHE A 261 33.41 25.21 -13.33
C PHE A 261 32.41 24.49 -14.24
N ILE A 262 32.88 23.57 -15.09
CA ILE A 262 32.04 22.84 -16.04
C ILE A 262 31.19 21.81 -15.29
N VAL A 263 31.77 21.08 -14.34
CA VAL A 263 31.05 20.11 -13.48
C VAL A 263 29.97 20.82 -12.67
N TYR A 264 30.31 21.91 -12.00
CA TYR A 264 29.40 22.78 -11.26
C TYR A 264 28.21 23.21 -12.12
N GLY A 265 28.48 23.79 -13.30
CA GLY A 265 27.45 24.28 -14.22
C GLY A 265 26.53 23.15 -14.68
N LYS A 266 27.09 22.02 -15.14
CA LYS A 266 26.30 20.85 -15.59
C LYS A 266 25.40 20.32 -14.48
N CYS A 267 25.90 20.20 -13.24
CA CYS A 267 25.09 19.82 -12.08
C CYS A 267 23.93 20.80 -11.83
N ALA A 268 24.19 22.11 -11.91
CA ALA A 268 23.17 23.13 -11.75
C ALA A 268 22.05 23.05 -12.81
N TYR A 269 22.36 22.77 -14.08
CA TYR A 269 21.31 22.57 -15.10
C TYR A 269 20.54 21.27 -14.90
N ILE A 270 21.24 20.15 -14.66
CA ILE A 270 20.62 18.83 -14.47
C ILE A 270 19.65 18.83 -13.29
N SER A 271 19.96 19.57 -12.20
CA SER A 271 19.07 19.69 -11.05
C SER A 271 17.71 20.32 -11.40
N VAL A 272 17.66 21.25 -12.36
CA VAL A 272 16.39 21.85 -12.85
C VAL A 272 15.62 20.84 -13.68
N PHE A 273 16.30 20.14 -14.58
CA PHE A 273 15.63 19.25 -15.54
C PHE A 273 14.99 18.06 -14.83
N ILE A 274 15.79 17.33 -14.05
CA ILE A 274 15.28 16.19 -13.27
C ILE A 274 14.33 16.67 -12.17
N GLY A 275 14.60 17.82 -11.53
CA GLY A 275 13.73 18.40 -10.51
C GLY A 275 12.33 18.77 -11.05
N PHE A 276 12.24 19.38 -12.23
CA PHE A 276 10.96 19.71 -12.85
C PHE A 276 10.23 18.46 -13.36
N SER A 277 10.94 17.50 -13.97
CA SER A 277 10.36 16.18 -14.28
C SER A 277 9.81 15.50 -13.03
N ALA A 278 10.50 15.64 -11.89
CA ALA A 278 10.07 15.09 -10.61
C ALA A 278 8.79 15.77 -10.09
N LEU A 279 8.71 17.10 -10.18
CA LEU A 279 7.50 17.87 -9.89
C LEU A 279 6.30 17.42 -10.75
N CYS A 280 6.49 17.23 -12.06
CA CYS A 280 5.42 16.75 -12.95
C CYS A 280 4.99 15.30 -12.60
N GLY A 281 5.92 14.43 -12.23
CA GLY A 281 5.61 13.08 -11.74
C GLY A 281 4.82 13.09 -10.42
N PHE A 282 5.18 13.98 -9.49
CA PHE A 282 4.45 14.19 -8.25
C PHE A 282 3.00 14.61 -8.51
N LEU A 283 2.76 15.59 -9.40
CA LEU A 283 1.40 16.03 -9.76
C LEU A 283 0.57 14.88 -10.35
N TYR A 284 1.15 14.12 -11.29
CA TYR A 284 0.49 12.98 -11.94
C TYR A 284 0.05 11.91 -10.94
N TYR A 285 0.92 11.53 -10.00
CA TYR A 285 0.61 10.49 -9.01
C TYR A 285 -0.22 10.98 -7.81
N THR A 286 -0.20 12.27 -7.49
CA THR A 286 -1.03 12.85 -6.43
C THR A 286 -2.48 13.03 -6.86
N LEU A 287 -2.71 13.37 -8.13
CA LEU A 287 -4.03 13.62 -8.71
C LEU A 287 -4.29 12.62 -9.86
N GLU A 288 -4.26 11.33 -9.50
CA GLU A 288 -4.48 10.24 -10.46
C GLU A 288 -5.84 10.40 -11.19
N GLY A 289 -5.83 10.17 -12.51
CA GLY A 289 -6.98 10.38 -13.39
C GLY A 289 -7.17 11.82 -13.90
N LEU A 290 -6.55 12.83 -13.27
CA LEU A 290 -6.65 14.23 -13.74
C LEU A 290 -5.67 14.55 -14.89
N PHE A 291 -4.50 13.92 -14.89
CA PHE A 291 -3.44 14.10 -15.87
C PHE A 291 -3.38 12.92 -16.86
N ALA A 292 -3.11 13.20 -18.14
CA ALA A 292 -2.96 12.14 -19.14
C ALA A 292 -1.63 11.37 -18.97
N LYS A 293 -1.63 10.06 -19.26
CA LYS A 293 -0.42 9.20 -19.18
C LYS A 293 0.75 9.67 -20.05
N TRP A 294 0.49 10.45 -21.11
CA TRP A 294 1.55 11.03 -21.94
C TRP A 294 2.29 12.16 -21.22
N PHE A 295 1.63 12.92 -20.33
CA PHE A 295 2.22 14.09 -19.66
C PHE A 295 3.47 13.71 -18.86
N ILE A 296 3.37 12.68 -18.02
CA ILE A 296 4.51 12.17 -17.26
C ILE A 296 5.58 11.54 -18.15
N LYS A 297 5.19 10.77 -19.19
CA LYS A 297 6.15 10.15 -20.13
C LYS A 297 7.00 11.21 -20.85
N TRP A 298 6.37 12.27 -21.35
CA TRP A 298 7.09 13.36 -22.02
C TRP A 298 7.94 14.16 -21.05
N ASN A 299 7.42 14.55 -19.87
CA ASN A 299 8.21 15.33 -18.91
C ASN A 299 9.41 14.57 -18.35
N VAL A 300 9.28 13.28 -18.04
CA VAL A 300 10.41 12.45 -17.57
C VAL A 300 11.36 12.13 -18.72
N GLY A 301 10.85 11.71 -19.88
CA GLY A 301 11.69 11.37 -21.03
C GLY A 301 12.50 12.56 -21.56
N PHE A 302 11.88 13.74 -21.66
CA PHE A 302 12.54 14.95 -22.11
C PHE A 302 13.55 15.49 -21.09
N GLY A 303 13.23 15.45 -19.79
CA GLY A 303 14.19 15.81 -18.73
C GLY A 303 15.44 14.93 -18.75
N ILE A 304 15.27 13.60 -18.84
CA ILE A 304 16.39 12.65 -18.98
C ILE A 304 17.19 12.93 -20.26
N LEU A 305 16.52 13.12 -21.40
CA LEU A 305 17.16 13.40 -22.68
C LEU A 305 18.03 14.67 -22.60
N CYS A 306 17.49 15.78 -22.09
CA CYS A 306 18.23 17.02 -21.90
C CYS A 306 19.37 16.86 -20.89
N SER A 307 19.22 16.09 -19.81
CA SER A 307 20.31 15.80 -18.88
C SER A 307 21.45 15.02 -19.53
N ILE A 308 21.16 14.01 -20.36
CA ILE A 308 22.18 13.25 -21.12
C ILE A 308 22.89 14.17 -22.12
N PHE A 309 22.15 15.02 -22.84
CA PHE A 309 22.74 16.00 -23.75
C PHE A 309 23.69 16.96 -23.02
N ILE A 310 23.33 17.46 -21.83
CA ILE A 310 24.20 18.34 -21.03
C ILE A 310 25.50 17.65 -20.60
N LEU A 311 25.47 16.35 -20.28
CA LEU A 311 26.69 15.62 -19.97
C LEU A 311 27.67 15.58 -21.16
N GLY A 312 27.17 15.32 -22.38
CA GLY A 312 28.00 15.26 -23.60
C GLY A 312 28.38 16.62 -24.22
N LEU A 313 27.56 17.65 -24.08
CA LEU A 313 27.77 18.93 -24.79
C LEU A 313 28.88 19.81 -24.16
N PRO A 314 29.59 20.62 -24.98
CA PRO A 314 30.42 21.73 -24.50
C PRO A 314 29.59 22.80 -23.79
N TYR A 315 30.19 23.50 -22.82
CA TYR A 315 29.50 24.50 -21.98
C TYR A 315 28.77 25.58 -22.78
N ASN A 316 29.38 26.04 -23.89
CA ASN A 316 28.87 27.10 -24.75
C ASN A 316 27.46 26.80 -25.35
N PHE A 317 27.05 25.53 -25.41
CA PHE A 317 25.73 25.12 -25.91
C PHE A 317 24.66 24.98 -24.81
N LEU A 318 25.02 25.03 -23.53
CA LEU A 318 24.09 24.81 -22.42
C LEU A 318 22.96 25.85 -22.37
N ASN A 319 23.25 27.11 -22.74
CA ASN A 319 22.23 28.16 -22.83
C ASN A 319 21.17 27.89 -23.91
N LEU A 320 21.54 27.26 -25.04
CA LEU A 320 20.58 26.84 -26.06
C LEU A 320 19.68 25.72 -25.52
N VAL A 321 20.26 24.73 -24.83
CA VAL A 321 19.51 23.65 -24.19
C VAL A 321 18.56 24.20 -23.12
N LEU A 322 18.98 25.20 -22.33
CA LEU A 322 18.13 25.87 -21.36
C LEU A 322 16.93 26.56 -22.01
N ILE A 323 17.12 27.29 -23.11
CA ILE A 323 16.02 27.99 -23.81
C ILE A 323 15.00 26.98 -24.35
N VAL A 324 15.47 25.91 -25.01
CA VAL A 324 14.60 24.83 -25.51
C VAL A 324 13.86 24.16 -24.35
N TYR A 325 14.54 23.92 -23.22
CA TYR A 325 13.92 23.36 -22.02
C TYR A 325 12.91 24.32 -21.38
N ALA A 326 13.16 25.63 -21.38
CA ALA A 326 12.25 26.63 -20.84
C ALA A 326 10.94 26.68 -21.63
N VAL A 327 10.99 26.66 -22.96
CA VAL A 327 9.78 26.61 -23.82
C VAL A 327 8.96 25.35 -23.54
N PHE A 328 9.61 24.19 -23.41
CA PHE A 328 8.95 22.94 -23.01
C PHE A 328 8.37 23.01 -21.59
N GLY A 329 9.13 23.56 -20.65
CA GLY A 329 8.75 23.71 -19.23
C GLY A 329 7.54 24.62 -19.06
N PHE A 330 7.51 25.79 -19.70
CA PHE A 330 6.34 26.67 -19.74
C PHE A 330 5.12 26.00 -20.38
N SER A 331 5.31 25.24 -21.46
CA SER A 331 4.22 24.47 -22.09
C SER A 331 3.64 23.42 -21.13
N SER A 332 4.50 22.71 -20.39
CA SER A 332 4.09 21.72 -19.40
C SER A 332 3.47 22.35 -18.13
N LEU A 333 3.99 23.49 -17.67
CA LEU A 333 3.39 24.31 -16.60
C LEU A 333 1.97 24.76 -16.97
N PHE A 334 1.79 25.25 -18.20
CA PHE A 334 0.49 25.70 -18.71
C PHE A 334 -0.52 24.54 -18.78
N TYR A 335 -0.13 23.40 -19.36
CA TYR A 335 -0.97 22.20 -19.36
C TYR A 335 -1.33 21.74 -17.94
N ALA A 336 -0.36 21.71 -17.03
CA ALA A 336 -0.59 21.35 -15.64
C ALA A 336 -1.55 22.31 -14.94
N MET A 337 -1.46 23.61 -15.22
CA MET A 337 -2.39 24.62 -14.71
C MET A 337 -3.82 24.37 -15.19
N LEU A 338 -4.02 24.08 -16.49
CA LEU A 338 -5.34 23.74 -17.05
C LEU A 338 -5.91 22.47 -16.41
N CYS A 339 -5.09 21.43 -16.21
CA CYS A 339 -5.48 20.22 -15.49
C CYS A 339 -5.89 20.54 -14.04
N LEU A 340 -5.13 21.34 -13.31
CA LEU A 340 -5.43 21.70 -11.93
C LEU A 340 -6.71 22.55 -11.82
N ILE A 341 -6.91 23.54 -12.68
CA ILE A 341 -8.16 24.33 -12.77
C ILE A 341 -9.35 23.40 -13.02
N LYS A 342 -9.24 22.48 -13.99
CA LYS A 342 -10.27 21.45 -14.26
C LYS A 342 -10.52 20.56 -13.04
N GLY A 343 -9.48 20.22 -12.29
CA GLY A 343 -9.58 19.45 -11.04
C GLY A 343 -10.35 20.19 -9.96
N VAL A 344 -10.05 21.48 -9.75
CA VAL A 344 -10.78 22.36 -8.81
C VAL A 344 -12.25 22.49 -9.21
N LEU A 345 -12.54 22.79 -10.48
CA LEU A 345 -13.91 22.91 -11.00
C LEU A 345 -14.71 21.61 -10.88
N LYS A 346 -14.04 20.46 -11.00
CA LYS A 346 -14.64 19.12 -10.80
C LYS A 346 -14.55 18.59 -9.37
N GLN A 347 -14.14 19.41 -8.40
CA GLN A 347 -14.00 19.04 -6.98
C GLN A 347 -13.16 17.77 -6.74
N TYR A 348 -12.10 17.56 -7.53
CA TYR A 348 -11.15 16.47 -7.30
C TYR A 348 -10.54 16.60 -5.89
N PRO A 349 -10.44 15.50 -5.11
CA PRO A 349 -9.82 15.53 -3.79
C PRO A 349 -8.43 16.18 -3.83
N TYR A 350 -8.20 17.12 -2.91
CA TYR A 350 -6.94 17.86 -2.75
C TYR A 350 -6.51 18.74 -3.96
N ALA A 351 -7.27 18.79 -5.05
CA ALA A 351 -6.89 19.59 -6.23
C ALA A 351 -6.76 21.08 -5.92
N LEU A 352 -7.59 21.63 -5.00
CA LEU A 352 -7.53 23.03 -4.59
C LEU A 352 -6.24 23.40 -3.83
N THR A 353 -5.77 22.52 -2.94
CA THR A 353 -4.54 22.77 -2.17
C THR A 353 -3.30 22.61 -3.03
N VAL A 354 -3.29 21.63 -3.94
CA VAL A 354 -2.23 21.47 -4.95
C VAL A 354 -2.22 22.63 -5.93
N PHE A 355 -3.39 23.07 -6.42
CA PHE A 355 -3.53 24.23 -7.31
C PHE A 355 -2.94 25.50 -6.68
N PHE A 356 -3.29 25.83 -5.44
CA PHE A 356 -2.79 27.05 -4.79
C PHE A 356 -1.26 27.06 -4.69
N GLY A 357 -0.66 25.97 -4.19
CA GLY A 357 0.79 25.86 -4.08
C GLY A 357 1.50 25.90 -5.44
N PHE A 358 0.95 25.21 -6.45
CA PHE A 358 1.54 25.14 -7.78
C PHE A 358 1.40 26.45 -8.56
N ALA A 359 0.26 27.14 -8.45
CA ALA A 359 0.07 28.47 -9.01
C ALA A 359 1.05 29.47 -8.39
N PHE A 360 1.25 29.41 -7.07
CA PHE A 360 2.23 30.25 -6.40
C PHE A 360 3.66 29.98 -6.87
N LEU A 361 4.07 28.70 -6.92
CA LEU A 361 5.37 28.30 -7.46
C LEU A 361 5.54 28.78 -8.91
N GLY A 362 4.51 28.65 -9.75
CA GLY A 362 4.49 29.13 -11.13
C GLY A 362 4.71 30.65 -11.26
N VAL A 363 4.06 31.46 -10.42
CA VAL A 363 4.27 32.92 -10.38
C VAL A 363 5.71 33.26 -10.02
N THR A 364 6.28 32.60 -8.98
CA THR A 364 7.69 32.84 -8.61
C THR A 364 8.66 32.39 -9.70
N PHE A 365 8.39 31.27 -10.39
CA PHE A 365 9.20 30.81 -11.51
C PHE A 365 9.18 31.79 -12.70
N ILE A 366 8.01 32.37 -13.00
CA ILE A 366 7.88 33.43 -14.03
C ILE A 366 8.69 34.67 -13.62
N ASN A 367 8.59 35.13 -12.36
CA ASN A 367 9.41 36.24 -11.87
C ASN A 367 10.91 35.96 -12.03
N ASP A 368 11.37 34.78 -11.59
CA ASP A 368 12.79 34.40 -11.69
C ASP A 368 13.28 34.25 -13.13
N PHE A 369 12.42 33.82 -14.06
CA PHE A 369 12.72 33.81 -15.49
C PHE A 369 12.87 35.24 -16.04
N ILE A 370 11.93 36.14 -15.71
CA ILE A 370 11.97 37.57 -16.09
C ILE A 370 13.22 38.26 -15.49
N TYR A 371 13.62 37.89 -14.28
CA TYR A 371 14.82 38.38 -13.60
C TYR A 371 16.12 37.85 -14.26
N GLN A 372 16.14 36.60 -14.73
CA GLN A 372 17.27 36.03 -15.48
C GLN A 372 17.44 36.72 -16.85
N ILE A 373 16.35 37.01 -17.58
CA ILE A 373 16.40 37.78 -18.83
C ILE A 373 16.54 39.31 -18.61
N ARG A 374 16.77 39.75 -17.36
CA ARG A 374 17.03 41.15 -16.98
C ARG A 374 15.92 42.16 -17.31
N MET A 375 14.67 41.70 -17.35
CA MET A 375 13.49 42.55 -17.58
C MET A 375 12.83 43.07 -16.29
N THR A 376 13.27 42.62 -15.10
CA THR A 376 12.77 43.11 -13.81
C THR A 376 13.91 43.27 -12.80
N ASN A 377 13.73 44.21 -11.87
CA ASN A 377 14.60 44.42 -10.72
C ASN A 377 14.13 43.64 -9.46
N ILE A 378 12.97 42.97 -9.52
CA ILE A 378 12.48 42.12 -8.43
C ILE A 378 13.46 40.94 -8.26
N PRO A 379 14.05 40.72 -7.07
CA PRO A 379 14.98 39.62 -6.83
C PRO A 379 14.34 38.24 -7.01
N SER A 380 15.18 37.19 -6.96
CA SER A 380 14.72 35.79 -6.96
C SER A 380 13.67 35.53 -5.86
N MET A 381 12.49 35.06 -6.29
CA MET A 381 11.35 34.68 -5.45
C MET A 381 11.10 33.17 -5.46
N ILE A 382 11.73 32.41 -6.35
CA ILE A 382 11.64 30.94 -6.37
C ILE A 382 11.89 30.26 -5.00
N PRO A 383 12.76 30.77 -4.09
CA PRO A 383 12.97 30.12 -2.79
C PRO A 383 11.71 30.18 -1.91
N LEU A 384 10.96 31.30 -1.98
CA LEU A 384 9.65 31.46 -1.33
C LEU A 384 8.57 30.61 -2.01
N GLY A 385 8.61 30.52 -3.34
CA GLY A 385 7.75 29.65 -4.16
C GLY A 385 7.80 28.20 -3.72
N ILE A 386 9.03 27.67 -3.58
CA ILE A 386 9.29 26.30 -3.17
C ILE A 386 8.86 26.08 -1.70
N ALA A 387 9.12 27.02 -0.80
CA ALA A 387 8.68 26.92 0.60
C ALA A 387 7.15 26.82 0.72
N ILE A 388 6.41 27.74 0.09
CA ILE A 388 4.94 27.73 0.11
C ILE A 388 4.39 26.46 -0.55
N PHE A 389 4.95 26.05 -1.70
CA PHE A 389 4.57 24.78 -2.33
C PHE A 389 4.79 23.59 -1.38
N THR A 390 5.93 23.54 -0.69
CA THR A 390 6.27 22.47 0.26
C THR A 390 5.30 22.43 1.46
N PHE A 391 4.93 23.57 2.03
CA PHE A 391 3.91 23.64 3.08
C PHE A 391 2.51 23.22 2.59
N THR A 392 2.11 23.61 1.38
CA THR A 392 0.83 23.15 0.81
C THR A 392 0.81 21.64 0.56
N GLN A 393 1.94 21.02 0.21
CA GLN A 393 2.03 19.56 0.05
C GLN A 393 2.01 18.83 1.40
N ALA A 394 2.69 19.36 2.42
CA ALA A 394 2.59 18.84 3.79
C ALA A 394 1.13 18.86 4.29
N TYR A 395 0.39 19.95 4.05
CA TYR A 395 -1.02 20.06 4.40
C TYR A 395 -1.91 19.07 3.60
N THR A 396 -1.71 18.97 2.28
CA THR A 396 -2.41 18.00 1.42
C THR A 396 -2.19 16.56 1.90
N LEU A 397 -0.95 16.21 2.25
CA LEU A 397 -0.57 14.88 2.71
C LEU A 397 -1.19 14.54 4.07
N SER A 398 -1.13 15.46 5.05
CA SER A 398 -1.82 15.31 6.33
C SER A 398 -3.33 15.14 6.15
N GLY A 399 -3.93 15.87 5.20
CA GLY A 399 -5.33 15.69 4.80
C GLY A 399 -5.61 14.28 4.23
N ARG A 400 -4.72 13.75 3.38
CA ARG A 400 -4.83 12.37 2.87
C ARG A 400 -4.76 11.33 3.99
N PHE A 401 -3.84 11.49 4.94
CA PHE A 401 -3.74 10.57 6.09
C PHE A 401 -4.96 10.64 7.00
N ALA A 402 -5.46 11.85 7.34
CA ALA A 402 -6.67 12.01 8.13
C ALA A 402 -7.89 11.37 7.46
N SER A 403 -8.12 11.60 6.16
CA SER A 403 -9.21 10.97 5.42
C SER A 403 -9.08 9.44 5.36
N ALA A 404 -7.87 8.92 5.14
CA ALA A 404 -7.64 7.47 5.11
C ALA A 404 -7.81 6.80 6.48
N PHE A 405 -7.44 7.50 7.57
CA PHE A 405 -7.63 7.02 8.95
C PHE A 405 -9.13 6.91 9.28
N VAL A 406 -9.91 7.96 8.99
CA VAL A 406 -11.37 7.94 9.19
C VAL A 406 -12.05 6.85 8.36
N GLN A 407 -11.60 6.60 7.12
CA GLN A 407 -12.13 5.49 6.31
C GLN A 407 -11.79 4.12 6.90
N ALA A 408 -10.58 3.94 7.45
CA ALA A 408 -10.20 2.69 8.11
C ALA A 408 -10.99 2.45 9.41
N GLU A 409 -11.26 3.51 10.18
CA GLU A 409 -12.11 3.45 11.38
C GLU A 409 -13.56 3.08 11.04
N LEU A 410 -14.16 3.73 10.03
CA LEU A 410 -15.50 3.40 9.56
C LEU A 410 -15.60 1.95 9.07
N LEU A 411 -14.65 1.50 8.25
CA LEU A 411 -14.62 0.11 7.76
C LEU A 411 -14.38 -0.90 8.90
N SER A 412 -13.62 -0.54 9.94
CA SER A 412 -13.45 -1.38 11.13
C SER A 412 -14.75 -1.52 11.92
N ASN A 413 -15.57 -0.46 11.99
CA ASN A 413 -16.87 -0.47 12.66
C ASN A 413 -17.93 -1.23 11.85
N GLU A 414 -17.90 -1.13 10.52
CA GLU A 414 -18.76 -1.92 9.62
C GLU A 414 -18.42 -3.42 9.72
N ASN A 415 -17.14 -3.78 9.67
CA ASN A 415 -16.69 -5.16 9.84
C ASN A 415 -17.04 -5.75 11.21
N SER A 416 -17.00 -4.95 12.30
CA SER A 416 -17.35 -5.45 13.64
C SER A 416 -18.85 -5.70 13.77
N LEU A 417 -19.69 -4.87 13.14
CA LEU A 417 -21.13 -5.08 13.04
C LEU A 417 -21.47 -6.35 12.23
N ILE A 418 -20.90 -6.51 11.04
CA ILE A 418 -21.08 -7.70 10.19
C ILE A 418 -20.62 -8.97 10.92
N MET A 419 -19.49 -8.91 11.65
CA MET A 419 -19.01 -10.03 12.46
C MET A 419 -19.96 -10.38 13.61
N SER A 420 -20.66 -9.39 14.19
CA SER A 420 -21.68 -9.62 15.21
C SER A 420 -22.93 -10.29 14.63
N GLU A 421 -23.40 -9.82 13.47
CA GLU A 421 -24.55 -10.41 12.76
C GLU A 421 -24.26 -11.85 12.30
N LEU A 422 -23.08 -12.10 11.71
CA LEU A 422 -22.67 -13.44 11.29
C LEU A 422 -22.59 -14.42 12.47
N LYS A 423 -22.13 -13.97 13.65
CA LYS A 423 -22.14 -14.80 14.87
C LYS A 423 -23.56 -15.14 15.33
N LEU A 424 -24.48 -14.18 15.28
CA LEU A 424 -25.88 -14.41 15.63
C LEU A 424 -26.54 -15.41 14.66
N VAL A 425 -26.32 -15.25 13.34
CA VAL A 425 -26.85 -16.16 12.31
C VAL A 425 -26.27 -17.56 12.48
N ASN A 426 -24.96 -17.70 12.72
CA ASN A 426 -24.34 -19.01 12.97
C ASN A 426 -24.88 -19.67 14.26
N SER A 427 -25.03 -18.93 15.35
CA SER A 427 -25.59 -19.48 16.60
C SER A 427 -27.05 -19.94 16.43
N ASN A 428 -27.85 -19.21 15.66
CA ASN A 428 -29.22 -19.61 15.32
C ASN A 428 -29.23 -20.85 14.41
N LEU A 429 -28.32 -20.92 13.44
CA LEU A 429 -28.18 -22.07 12.54
C LEU A 429 -27.72 -23.33 13.29
N GLU A 430 -26.75 -23.21 14.20
CA GLU A 430 -26.29 -24.30 15.07
C GLU A 430 -27.44 -24.84 15.94
N THR A 431 -28.24 -23.94 16.52
CA THR A 431 -29.44 -24.31 17.30
C THR A 431 -30.44 -25.07 16.44
N LEU A 432 -30.79 -24.54 15.26
CA LEU A 432 -31.73 -25.17 14.34
C LEU A 432 -31.21 -26.53 13.82
N VAL A 433 -29.91 -26.64 13.54
CA VAL A 433 -29.28 -27.91 13.13
C VAL A 433 -29.36 -28.94 14.27
N GLN A 434 -29.11 -28.55 15.52
CA GLN A 434 -29.26 -29.44 16.67
C GLN A 434 -30.72 -29.90 16.86
N GLU A 435 -31.69 -28.99 16.77
CA GLU A 435 -33.12 -29.32 16.84
C GLU A 435 -33.53 -30.33 15.77
N ARG A 436 -33.20 -30.05 14.49
CA ARG A 436 -33.54 -30.95 13.37
C ARG A 436 -32.79 -32.28 13.43
N THR A 437 -31.55 -32.30 13.93
CA THR A 437 -30.80 -33.55 14.14
C THR A 437 -31.46 -34.42 15.22
N LYS A 438 -31.94 -33.80 16.31
CA LYS A 438 -32.65 -34.50 17.37
C LYS A 438 -34.00 -35.06 16.90
N GLU A 439 -34.75 -34.28 16.13
CA GLU A 439 -36.04 -34.69 15.52
C GLU A 439 -35.86 -35.88 14.56
N LEU A 440 -34.81 -35.83 13.72
CA LEU A 440 -34.42 -36.93 12.84
C LEU A 440 -34.04 -38.19 13.62
N GLN A 441 -33.26 -38.06 14.70
CA GLN A 441 -32.88 -39.22 15.52
C GLN A 441 -34.11 -39.90 16.15
N VAL A 442 -35.03 -39.14 16.73
CA VAL A 442 -36.28 -39.69 17.29
C VAL A 442 -37.09 -40.42 16.23
N THR A 443 -37.19 -39.85 15.02
CA THR A 443 -37.92 -40.49 13.92
C THR A 443 -37.23 -41.78 13.45
N LEU A 444 -35.89 -41.82 13.43
CA LEU A 444 -35.12 -43.03 13.11
C LEU A 444 -35.34 -44.13 14.16
N ASP A 445 -35.25 -43.79 15.45
CA ASP A 445 -35.47 -44.72 16.57
C ASP A 445 -36.90 -45.32 16.54
N GLU A 446 -37.90 -44.50 16.24
CA GLU A 446 -39.30 -44.95 16.06
C GLU A 446 -39.47 -45.88 14.85
N MET A 447 -38.87 -45.55 13.70
CA MET A 447 -38.90 -46.39 12.50
C MET A 447 -38.20 -47.73 12.74
N GLU A 448 -37.08 -47.76 13.45
CA GLU A 448 -36.36 -48.98 13.77
C GLU A 448 -37.19 -49.90 14.68
N LEU A 449 -37.84 -49.36 15.71
CA LEU A 449 -38.72 -50.12 16.61
C LEU A 449 -39.91 -50.74 15.88
N LEU A 450 -40.54 -49.98 14.98
CA LEU A 450 -41.66 -50.45 14.13
C LEU A 450 -41.21 -51.51 13.12
N SER A 451 -39.98 -51.43 12.61
CA SER A 451 -39.43 -52.43 11.69
C SER A 451 -39.03 -53.74 12.38
N LYS A 452 -38.73 -53.72 13.69
CA LYS A 452 -38.19 -54.87 14.42
C LYS A 452 -39.22 -55.69 15.19
N THR A 453 -40.39 -55.13 15.49
CA THR A 453 -41.43 -55.79 16.29
C THR A 453 -42.64 -56.22 15.44
N ASP A 454 -43.40 -57.19 15.94
CA ASP A 454 -44.74 -57.51 15.43
C ASP A 454 -45.75 -56.48 15.96
N TYR A 455 -46.64 -55.99 15.10
CA TYR A 455 -47.51 -54.86 15.41
C TYR A 455 -48.55 -55.17 16.50
N LEU A 456 -49.01 -56.42 16.58
CA LEU A 456 -50.02 -56.89 17.52
C LEU A 456 -49.38 -57.31 18.85
N THR A 457 -48.43 -58.25 18.80
CA THR A 457 -47.90 -58.93 19.99
C THR A 457 -46.71 -58.21 20.64
N ARG A 458 -46.08 -57.27 19.94
CA ARG A 458 -44.84 -56.57 20.34
C ARG A 458 -43.64 -57.48 20.62
N LEU A 459 -43.72 -58.75 20.24
CA LEU A 459 -42.55 -59.63 20.15
C LEU A 459 -41.67 -59.22 18.96
N PRO A 460 -40.38 -59.62 18.92
CA PRO A 460 -39.60 -59.64 17.69
C PRO A 460 -40.40 -60.28 16.56
N ASN A 461 -40.45 -59.62 15.40
CA ASN A 461 -41.06 -60.23 14.22
C ASN A 461 -40.13 -61.29 13.61
N ARG A 462 -40.63 -62.06 12.64
CA ARG A 462 -39.86 -63.12 11.97
C ARG A 462 -38.48 -62.69 11.48
N ARG A 463 -38.33 -61.45 10.98
CA ARG A 463 -37.03 -60.93 10.52
C ARG A 463 -36.06 -60.73 11.67
N SER A 464 -36.46 -60.01 12.72
CA SER A 464 -35.60 -59.80 13.89
C SER A 464 -35.27 -61.10 14.63
N THR A 465 -36.19 -62.07 14.57
CA THR A 465 -36.01 -63.42 15.12
C THR A 465 -34.90 -64.18 14.37
N LEU A 466 -34.93 -64.14 13.03
CA LEU A 466 -33.86 -64.68 12.19
C LEU A 466 -32.52 -63.99 12.45
N GLU A 467 -32.50 -62.66 12.51
CA GLU A 467 -31.28 -61.88 12.80
C GLU A 467 -30.66 -62.27 14.17
N TRP A 468 -31.49 -62.53 15.19
CA TRP A 468 -31.04 -63.06 16.48
C TRP A 468 -30.49 -64.49 16.39
N ILE A 469 -31.16 -65.40 15.68
CA ILE A 469 -30.68 -66.79 15.52
C ILE A 469 -29.34 -66.81 14.78
N THR A 470 -29.19 -66.05 13.69
CA THR A 470 -27.93 -65.93 12.96
C THR A 470 -26.80 -65.43 13.88
N ASN A 471 -27.07 -64.44 14.74
CA ASN A 471 -26.09 -63.95 15.71
C ASN A 471 -25.64 -65.03 16.72
N LEU A 472 -26.55 -65.92 17.16
CA LEU A 472 -26.20 -67.05 18.02
C LEU A 472 -25.34 -68.11 17.29
N ILE A 473 -25.62 -68.34 16.00
CA ILE A 473 -24.84 -69.22 15.11
C ILE A 473 -23.42 -68.65 14.90
N ASP A 474 -23.30 -67.38 14.55
CA ASP A 474 -22.02 -66.70 14.31
C ASP A 474 -21.11 -66.72 15.56
N HIS A 475 -21.70 -66.64 16.75
CA HIS A 475 -20.99 -66.73 18.04
C HIS A 475 -20.80 -68.16 18.56
N GLN A 476 -21.15 -69.19 17.77
CA GLN A 476 -21.00 -70.61 18.10
C GLN A 476 -21.62 -71.02 19.44
N LYS A 477 -22.75 -70.41 19.82
CA LYS A 477 -23.48 -70.78 21.04
C LYS A 477 -24.25 -72.08 20.85
N GLU A 478 -24.35 -72.88 21.91
CA GLU A 478 -25.31 -73.99 21.96
C GLU A 478 -26.71 -73.46 22.28
N PHE A 479 -27.67 -73.73 21.39
CA PHE A 479 -29.06 -73.33 21.58
C PHE A 479 -30.02 -74.35 20.95
N TYR A 480 -31.30 -74.24 21.32
CA TYR A 480 -32.39 -75.06 20.82
C TYR A 480 -33.46 -74.14 20.23
N ILE A 481 -33.99 -74.47 19.04
CA ILE A 481 -35.15 -73.80 18.44
C ILE A 481 -36.38 -74.64 18.69
N GLY A 482 -37.37 -74.07 19.36
CA GLY A 482 -38.74 -74.54 19.41
C GLY A 482 -39.61 -73.76 18.43
N ILE A 483 -40.32 -74.44 17.53
CA ILE A 483 -41.44 -73.87 16.77
C ILE A 483 -42.71 -74.30 17.50
N ALA A 484 -43.46 -73.32 18.00
CA ALA A 484 -44.67 -73.51 18.78
C ALA A 484 -45.88 -72.93 18.03
N ASP A 485 -47.02 -73.61 18.14
CA ASP A 485 -48.26 -73.25 17.46
C ASP A 485 -49.46 -73.53 18.37
N LEU A 486 -50.44 -72.62 18.34
CA LEU A 486 -51.60 -72.67 19.21
C LEU A 486 -52.65 -73.67 18.72
N ASP A 487 -52.85 -74.73 19.50
CA ASP A 487 -53.69 -75.85 19.15
C ASP A 487 -55.16 -75.43 18.95
N TYR A 488 -55.67 -75.68 17.75
CA TYR A 488 -57.03 -75.32 17.33
C TYR A 488 -57.36 -73.82 17.36
N PHE A 489 -56.36 -72.92 17.31
CA PHE A 489 -56.61 -71.48 17.38
C PHE A 489 -57.49 -70.93 16.25
N LYS A 490 -57.48 -71.55 15.06
CA LYS A 490 -58.51 -71.28 14.04
C LYS A 490 -59.95 -71.48 14.56
N ASN A 491 -60.24 -72.52 15.34
CA ASN A 491 -61.58 -72.75 15.89
C ASN A 491 -61.98 -71.64 16.88
N VAL A 492 -61.01 -71.08 17.62
CA VAL A 492 -61.22 -69.93 18.51
C VAL A 492 -61.62 -68.70 17.69
N ASN A 493 -60.90 -68.41 16.60
CA ASN A 493 -61.26 -67.35 15.66
C ASN A 493 -62.64 -67.56 15.01
N ASP A 494 -62.93 -68.77 14.53
CA ASP A 494 -64.19 -69.11 13.87
C ASP A 494 -65.40 -69.03 14.84
N ARG A 495 -65.19 -69.26 16.15
CA ARG A 495 -66.24 -69.28 17.18
C ARG A 495 -66.44 -67.93 17.90
N PHE A 496 -65.37 -67.19 18.14
CA PHE A 496 -65.38 -65.96 18.96
C PHE A 496 -64.96 -64.69 18.20
N GLY A 497 -64.55 -64.83 16.93
CA GLY A 497 -64.12 -63.74 16.07
C GLY A 497 -62.66 -63.35 16.26
N HIS A 498 -62.05 -62.81 15.19
CA HIS A 498 -60.62 -62.44 15.17
C HIS A 498 -60.19 -61.48 16.27
N VAL A 499 -61.06 -60.57 16.72
CA VAL A 499 -60.75 -59.63 17.82
C VAL A 499 -60.44 -60.38 19.12
N LYS A 500 -61.18 -61.45 19.45
CA LYS A 500 -60.92 -62.26 20.64
C LYS A 500 -59.66 -63.11 20.45
N GLY A 501 -59.40 -63.58 19.23
CA GLY A 501 -58.13 -64.21 18.86
C GLY A 501 -56.93 -63.28 19.08
N ASP A 502 -57.02 -62.02 18.65
CA ASP A 502 -55.95 -61.03 18.82
C ASP A 502 -55.64 -60.75 20.30
N GLU A 503 -56.65 -60.61 21.16
CA GLU A 503 -56.48 -60.48 22.62
C GLU A 503 -55.76 -61.70 23.23
N ILE A 504 -56.13 -62.91 22.79
CA ILE A 504 -55.49 -64.16 23.19
C ILE A 504 -54.04 -64.19 22.73
N LEU A 505 -53.73 -63.82 21.49
CA LEU A 505 -52.36 -63.78 20.95
C LEU A 505 -51.48 -62.82 21.74
N ILE A 506 -51.99 -61.64 22.09
CA ILE A 506 -51.28 -60.69 22.98
C ILE A 506 -50.99 -61.34 24.33
N ARG A 507 -51.98 -62.01 24.94
CA ARG A 507 -51.83 -62.60 26.27
C ARG A 507 -50.89 -63.81 26.29
N ILE A 508 -51.01 -64.71 25.33
CA ILE A 508 -50.08 -65.84 25.16
C ILE A 508 -48.66 -65.32 24.86
N SER A 509 -48.50 -64.27 24.05
CA SER A 509 -47.19 -63.66 23.79
C SER A 509 -46.53 -63.14 25.06
N SER A 510 -47.28 -62.54 25.99
CA SER A 510 -46.77 -62.18 27.32
C SER A 510 -46.34 -63.41 28.10
N ILE A 511 -47.21 -64.42 28.20
CA ILE A 511 -46.91 -65.67 28.93
C ILE A 511 -45.63 -66.32 28.40
N LEU A 512 -45.49 -66.50 27.08
CA LEU A 512 -44.29 -67.06 26.45
C LEU A 512 -43.04 -66.21 26.77
N LYS A 513 -43.14 -64.88 26.65
CA LYS A 513 -42.03 -63.96 26.93
C LYS A 513 -41.59 -64.01 28.39
N ASP A 514 -42.54 -64.05 29.31
CA ASP A 514 -42.31 -64.07 30.75
C ASP A 514 -41.75 -65.44 31.20
N THR A 515 -42.23 -66.55 30.63
CA THR A 515 -41.73 -67.90 30.92
C THR A 515 -40.34 -68.17 30.35
N VAL A 516 -39.99 -67.58 29.20
CA VAL A 516 -38.68 -67.73 28.55
C VAL A 516 -37.63 -66.73 29.09
N ALA A 517 -38.06 -65.72 29.85
CA ALA A 517 -37.17 -64.69 30.42
C ALA A 517 -35.96 -65.31 31.16
N ASN A 518 -34.77 -64.79 30.85
CA ASN A 518 -33.45 -65.21 31.37
C ASN A 518 -32.88 -66.54 30.85
N CYS A 519 -33.56 -67.27 29.95
CA CYS A 519 -33.04 -68.52 29.37
C CYS A 519 -33.14 -68.58 27.83
N GLY A 520 -33.57 -67.50 27.19
CA GLY A 520 -33.84 -67.48 25.77
C GLY A 520 -34.61 -66.23 25.33
N PHE A 521 -35.21 -66.31 24.14
CA PHE A 521 -36.17 -65.33 23.65
C PHE A 521 -37.31 -65.98 22.87
N VAL A 522 -38.40 -65.23 22.66
CA VAL A 522 -39.53 -65.64 21.81
C VAL A 522 -39.79 -64.55 20.77
N GLY A 523 -40.05 -64.96 19.53
CA GLY A 523 -40.48 -64.11 18.42
C GLY A 523 -41.76 -64.64 17.78
N ARG A 524 -42.56 -63.76 17.18
CA ARG A 524 -43.75 -64.17 16.43
C ARG A 524 -43.33 -64.53 15.00
N TRP A 525 -43.61 -65.78 14.62
CA TRP A 525 -43.15 -66.36 13.36
C TRP A 525 -44.20 -66.26 12.25
N GLY A 526 -45.47 -66.43 12.63
CA GLY A 526 -46.63 -66.42 11.74
C GLY A 526 -47.90 -65.92 12.44
N GLY A 527 -49.06 -66.31 11.92
CA GLY A 527 -50.36 -65.87 12.47
C GLY A 527 -50.61 -66.37 13.90
N GLU A 528 -50.49 -67.69 14.08
CA GLU A 528 -50.67 -68.41 15.36
C GLU A 528 -49.39 -69.15 15.80
N GLU A 529 -48.26 -68.84 15.15
CA GLU A 529 -46.96 -69.50 15.28
C GLU A 529 -45.92 -68.61 15.97
N PHE A 530 -45.15 -69.21 16.87
CA PHE A 530 -44.07 -68.60 17.62
C PHE A 530 -42.77 -69.38 17.44
N VAL A 531 -41.65 -68.68 17.36
CA VAL A 531 -40.32 -69.29 17.49
C VAL A 531 -39.77 -68.93 18.86
N ILE A 532 -39.38 -69.95 19.61
CA ILE A 532 -38.77 -69.85 20.93
C ILE A 532 -37.35 -70.37 20.80
N VAL A 533 -36.37 -69.59 21.22
CA VAL A 533 -34.96 -69.99 21.23
C VAL A 533 -34.51 -70.08 22.67
N LEU A 534 -33.95 -71.22 23.08
CA LEU A 534 -33.47 -71.49 24.43
C LEU A 534 -31.96 -71.73 24.41
N GLU A 535 -31.22 -71.00 25.25
CA GLU A 535 -29.79 -71.18 25.48
C GLU A 535 -29.58 -72.14 26.66
N ALA A 536 -29.15 -73.38 26.42
CA ALA A 536 -28.84 -74.35 27.47
C ALA A 536 -27.96 -75.52 26.98
N ASP A 537 -26.99 -75.92 27.79
CA ASP A 537 -26.02 -77.00 27.46
C ASP A 537 -26.59 -78.43 27.61
N LYS A 538 -27.83 -78.58 28.12
CA LYS A 538 -28.40 -79.88 28.52
C LYS A 538 -29.83 -80.08 28.06
N ILE A 539 -30.06 -81.18 27.33
CA ILE A 539 -31.38 -81.61 26.84
C ILE A 539 -32.42 -81.80 27.96
N GLY A 540 -32.00 -82.18 29.17
CA GLY A 540 -32.89 -82.28 30.34
C GLY A 540 -33.48 -80.93 30.75
N THR A 541 -32.65 -79.89 30.80
CA THR A 541 -33.07 -78.51 31.08
C THR A 541 -34.01 -77.98 30.00
N ILE A 542 -33.77 -78.34 28.73
CA ILE A 542 -34.69 -78.02 27.63
C ILE A 542 -36.03 -78.72 27.79
N HIS A 543 -36.05 -80.01 28.15
CA HIS A 543 -37.30 -80.74 28.37
C HIS A 543 -38.12 -80.11 29.51
N GLU A 544 -37.49 -79.82 30.65
CA GLU A 544 -38.12 -79.12 31.79
C GLU A 544 -38.70 -77.76 31.36
N LYS A 545 -37.90 -76.93 30.67
CA LYS A 545 -38.31 -75.58 30.27
C LYS A 545 -39.39 -75.57 29.20
N SER A 546 -39.37 -76.56 28.31
CA SER A 546 -40.41 -76.74 27.29
C SER A 546 -41.74 -77.15 27.89
N GLU A 547 -41.70 -78.05 28.88
CA GLU A 547 -42.89 -78.46 29.62
C GLU A 547 -43.42 -77.32 30.52
N GLU A 548 -42.54 -76.47 31.06
CA GLU A 548 -42.91 -75.23 31.75
C GLU A 548 -43.66 -74.28 30.81
N ILE A 549 -43.13 -74.01 29.61
CA ILE A 549 -43.77 -73.20 28.56
C ILE A 549 -45.16 -73.74 28.19
N ARG A 550 -45.23 -75.05 27.90
CA ARG A 550 -46.49 -75.72 27.55
C ARG A 550 -47.51 -75.63 28.68
N THR A 551 -47.07 -75.85 29.92
CA THR A 551 -47.92 -75.84 31.11
C THR A 551 -48.36 -74.43 31.49
N ALA A 552 -47.51 -73.41 31.32
CA ALA A 552 -47.87 -72.01 31.54
C ALA A 552 -49.00 -71.56 30.61
N VAL A 553 -48.98 -71.99 29.34
CA VAL A 553 -50.07 -71.74 28.37
C VAL A 553 -51.30 -72.60 28.68
N ALA A 554 -51.14 -73.91 28.92
CA ALA A 554 -52.26 -74.80 29.24
C ALA A 554 -53.01 -74.46 30.54
N ASN A 555 -52.33 -73.82 31.51
CA ASN A 555 -52.92 -73.32 32.75
C ASN A 555 -53.60 -71.95 32.61
N TYR A 556 -53.43 -71.27 31.47
CA TYR A 556 -54.09 -69.99 31.24
C TYR A 556 -55.57 -70.20 30.87
N TRP A 557 -56.42 -70.01 31.88
CA TRP A 557 -57.87 -69.90 31.70
C TRP A 557 -58.24 -68.52 31.16
N HIS A 558 -58.91 -68.45 30.02
CA HIS A 558 -59.42 -67.21 29.47
C HIS A 558 -60.94 -67.10 29.68
N GLU A 559 -61.36 -66.17 30.54
CA GLU A 559 -62.73 -66.08 31.06
C GLU A 559 -63.79 -65.98 29.95
N ASP A 560 -63.57 -65.14 28.92
CA ASP A 560 -64.57 -64.92 27.86
C ASP A 560 -64.84 -66.11 26.93
N ILE A 561 -63.86 -67.00 26.73
CA ILE A 561 -64.02 -68.19 25.86
C ILE A 561 -64.44 -69.44 26.66
N GLY A 562 -64.23 -69.43 27.98
CA GLY A 562 -64.64 -70.51 28.87
C GLY A 562 -63.86 -71.81 28.68
N GLU A 563 -62.64 -71.73 28.14
CA GLU A 563 -61.75 -72.87 27.88
C GLU A 563 -60.27 -72.44 28.01
N THR A 564 -59.38 -73.41 28.23
CA THR A 564 -57.93 -73.18 28.17
C THR A 564 -57.42 -73.37 26.74
N ILE A 565 -56.37 -72.63 26.39
CA ILE A 565 -55.68 -72.81 25.10
C ILE A 565 -54.40 -73.58 25.36
N THR A 566 -54.07 -74.46 24.42
CA THR A 566 -52.88 -75.31 24.51
C THR A 566 -51.97 -75.02 23.32
N LEU A 567 -50.69 -75.36 23.44
CA LEU A 567 -49.75 -75.29 22.34
C LEU A 567 -49.09 -76.65 22.13
N THR A 568 -48.77 -76.92 20.88
CA THR A 568 -47.80 -77.95 20.53
C THR A 568 -46.50 -77.24 20.16
N MET A 569 -45.36 -77.80 20.57
CA MET A 569 -44.04 -77.28 20.21
C MET A 569 -43.14 -78.40 19.70
N GLY A 570 -42.51 -78.18 18.56
CA GLY A 570 -41.46 -79.03 18.02
C GLY A 570 -40.10 -78.39 18.20
N ILE A 571 -39.11 -79.13 18.71
CA ILE A 571 -37.83 -78.59 19.19
C ILE A 571 -36.68 -79.29 18.48
N CYS A 572 -35.68 -78.54 18.02
CA CYS A 572 -34.43 -79.08 17.51
C CYS A 572 -33.22 -78.40 18.16
N GLN A 573 -32.22 -79.20 18.56
CA GLN A 573 -30.92 -78.69 19.01
C GLN A 573 -30.12 -78.18 17.82
N TYR A 574 -29.42 -77.06 17.95
CA TYR A 574 -28.45 -76.62 16.96
C TYR A 574 -27.18 -77.46 16.95
N ASN A 575 -26.63 -77.69 15.75
CA ASN A 575 -25.31 -78.27 15.52
C ASN A 575 -24.69 -77.49 14.35
N SER A 576 -23.38 -77.28 14.40
CA SER A 576 -22.57 -76.61 13.37
C SER A 576 -22.72 -77.18 11.94
N ASP A 577 -23.18 -78.43 11.79
CA ASP A 577 -23.46 -79.05 10.49
C ASP A 577 -24.84 -78.68 9.89
N MET A 578 -25.61 -77.79 10.53
CA MET A 578 -26.96 -77.41 10.11
C MET A 578 -27.07 -75.92 9.80
N ASP A 579 -27.62 -75.61 8.63
CA ASP A 579 -28.08 -74.26 8.28
C ASP A 579 -29.39 -73.93 9.02
N ILE A 580 -29.71 -72.64 9.13
CA ILE A 580 -30.88 -72.11 9.83
C ILE A 580 -32.20 -72.72 9.31
N ASP A 581 -32.31 -72.89 7.99
CA ASP A 581 -33.47 -73.53 7.36
C ASP A 581 -33.59 -75.02 7.72
N ILE A 582 -32.47 -75.71 7.96
CA ILE A 582 -32.45 -77.15 8.29
C ILE A 582 -32.92 -77.37 9.74
N ILE A 583 -32.45 -76.56 10.69
CA ILE A 583 -32.90 -76.65 12.10
C ILE A 583 -34.37 -76.26 12.24
N ILE A 584 -34.82 -75.22 11.52
CA ILE A 584 -36.23 -74.81 11.47
C ILE A 584 -37.09 -75.94 10.88
N ALA A 585 -36.70 -76.54 9.75
CA ALA A 585 -37.45 -77.65 9.15
C ALA A 585 -37.51 -78.90 10.06
N LYS A 586 -36.47 -79.18 10.85
CA LYS A 586 -36.49 -80.28 11.84
C LYS A 586 -37.40 -79.98 13.02
N ALA A 587 -37.41 -78.75 13.52
CA ALA A 587 -38.32 -78.31 14.58
C ALA A 587 -39.78 -78.34 14.09
N ASP A 588 -40.06 -77.88 12.87
CA ASP A 588 -41.40 -77.93 12.25
C ASP A 588 -41.90 -79.37 12.06
N LYS A 589 -41.02 -80.28 11.62
CA LYS A 589 -41.35 -81.71 11.54
C LYS A 589 -41.75 -82.29 12.91
N ALA A 590 -41.01 -81.95 13.97
CA ALA A 590 -41.35 -82.38 15.32
C ALA A 590 -42.66 -81.75 15.84
N LEU A 591 -42.98 -80.50 15.43
CA LEU A 591 -44.25 -79.85 15.74
C LEU A 591 -45.41 -80.58 15.06
N TYR A 592 -45.26 -80.91 13.78
CA TYR A 592 -46.23 -81.68 13.00
C TYR A 592 -46.49 -83.06 13.60
N GLU A 593 -45.45 -83.80 13.97
CA GLU A 593 -45.54 -85.08 14.68
C GLU A 593 -46.27 -84.90 16.03
N GLY A 594 -45.97 -83.84 16.78
CA GLY A 594 -46.63 -83.51 18.05
C GLY A 594 -48.14 -83.27 17.89
N LYS A 595 -48.53 -82.56 16.82
CA LYS A 595 -49.94 -82.32 16.47
C LYS A 595 -50.65 -83.62 16.09
N GLN A 596 -49.98 -84.54 15.39
CA GLN A 596 -50.54 -85.87 15.06
C GLN A 596 -50.71 -86.77 16.29
N MET A 597 -49.76 -86.76 17.23
CA MET A 597 -49.80 -87.63 18.43
C MET A 597 -50.86 -87.22 19.47
N GLY A 598 -51.63 -86.15 19.20
CA GLY A 598 -52.74 -85.70 20.04
C GLY A 598 -52.59 -84.30 20.65
N ARG A 599 -51.68 -83.45 20.12
CA ARG A 599 -51.51 -82.04 20.52
C ARG A 599 -51.11 -81.84 21.99
N ASN A 600 -51.04 -80.57 22.43
CA ASN A 600 -50.69 -80.14 23.78
C ASN A 600 -49.45 -80.87 24.32
N ARG A 601 -48.32 -80.75 23.61
CA ARG A 601 -47.05 -81.42 23.94
C ARG A 601 -45.84 -80.74 23.34
N CYS A 602 -44.68 -81.03 23.92
CA CYS A 602 -43.39 -80.71 23.33
C CYS A 602 -42.74 -81.99 22.79
N LEU A 603 -42.29 -81.98 21.53
CA LEU A 603 -41.47 -83.06 20.96
C LEU A 603 -40.09 -82.52 20.61
N ILE A 604 -39.05 -83.22 21.05
CA ILE A 604 -37.67 -82.94 20.65
C ILE A 604 -37.33 -83.86 19.47
N ALA A 605 -36.93 -83.28 18.35
CA ALA A 605 -36.50 -84.00 17.16
C ALA A 605 -35.30 -84.90 17.51
N MET A 606 -35.46 -86.22 17.38
CA MET A 606 -34.37 -87.16 17.61
C MET A 606 -33.26 -86.94 16.58
N GLN A 607 -32.02 -86.82 17.06
CA GLN A 607 -30.86 -86.94 16.17
C GLN A 607 -30.79 -88.39 15.67
N GLU A 608 -30.81 -88.58 14.34
CA GLU A 608 -30.45 -89.88 13.77
C GLU A 608 -28.99 -90.18 14.16
N THR A 609 -28.81 -91.18 15.02
CA THR A 609 -27.48 -91.61 15.44
C THR A 609 -26.79 -92.26 14.24
N ALA A 610 -25.74 -91.61 13.74
CA ALA A 610 -24.94 -92.13 12.64
C ALA A 610 -24.36 -93.49 13.02
N ILE A 611 -24.88 -94.56 12.42
CA ILE A 611 -24.35 -95.91 12.58
C ILE A 611 -22.91 -95.90 12.07
N PRO A 612 -21.90 -96.29 12.89
CA PRO A 612 -20.51 -96.23 12.47
C PRO A 612 -20.26 -97.22 11.33
N LYS A 613 -19.86 -96.71 10.16
CA LYS A 613 -19.40 -97.52 9.03
C LYS A 613 -18.07 -98.20 9.37
N ALA A 614 -18.16 -99.42 9.91
CA ALA A 614 -17.04 -100.34 9.99
C ALA A 614 -17.00 -101.27 8.76
N LEU A 615 -15.80 -101.44 8.20
CA LEU A 615 -15.35 -102.56 7.37
C LEU A 615 -16.09 -102.85 6.04
N VAL A 616 -15.51 -102.34 4.94
CA VAL A 616 -15.24 -103.16 3.74
C VAL A 616 -13.82 -102.87 3.26
N THR A 617 -12.93 -103.86 3.33
CA THR A 617 -11.56 -103.80 2.77
C THR A 617 -11.27 -105.09 2.03
N ILE A 618 -11.02 -105.00 0.72
CA ILE A 618 -10.63 -106.08 -0.21
C ILE A 618 -10.08 -105.39 -1.47
N TYR A 619 -8.94 -105.70 -2.08
CA TYR A 619 -7.83 -106.63 -1.73
C TYR A 619 -6.54 -105.78 -1.53
N THR A 620 -5.32 -106.28 -1.26
CA THR A 620 -4.69 -107.62 -1.27
C THR A 620 -3.77 -107.78 -0.06
#